data_AF-A0A7X6MEC6-F1
#
_entry.id   AF-A0A7X6MEC6-F1
#
_cell.length_a   1.000
_cell.length_b   1.000
_cell.length_c   1.000
_cell.angle_alpha   90.00
_cell.angle_beta   90.00
_cell.angle_gamma   90.00
#
_symmetry.space_group_name_H-M   'P 1'
#
loop_
_entity.id
_entity.type
_entity.pdbx_description
1 polymer ?
#
loop_
_entity_poly.entity_id
_entity_poly.type
_entity_poly.pdbx_seq_one_letter_code
_entity_poly.pdbx_strand_id
1 'polypeptide(L)'
;MSWDVLLTPAPADAESVDDIPEGPGPEPIAPLSRLLAALREAFPAADLSDPAWGYLRDEEQGWGMELNIGTADPVRSVMLHVRGGDAVSAVLRMAEVLGCRAVDCSTGDFLRGEDDDGGWKSFQDYRDRVLLQVSPEGDEPSAAS
;
A
#
# COMPACT_ATOMS: atom_id res chain seq x y z
N MET A 1 -3.74 11.67 -5.31
CA MET A 1 -3.57 10.27 -5.75
C MET A 1 -3.13 9.46 -4.55
N SER A 2 -3.64 8.23 -4.39
CA SER A 2 -3.11 7.26 -3.43
C SER A 2 -2.02 6.42 -4.09
N TRP A 3 -1.12 5.88 -3.27
CA TRP A 3 -0.25 4.77 -3.62
C TRP A 3 -0.90 3.49 -3.10
N ASP A 4 -1.19 2.56 -4.01
CA ASP A 4 -1.93 1.35 -3.69
C ASP A 4 -0.96 0.16 -3.57
N VAL A 5 -1.05 -0.57 -2.46
CA VAL A 5 -0.20 -1.72 -2.16
C VAL A 5 -1.04 -2.93 -1.81
N LEU A 6 -0.78 -4.05 -2.46
CA LEU A 6 -1.44 -5.32 -2.18
C LEU A 6 -0.59 -6.14 -1.20
N LEU A 7 -1.15 -6.48 -0.04
CA LEU A 7 -0.59 -7.50 0.83
C LEU A 7 -1.18 -8.86 0.45
N THR A 8 -0.32 -9.79 0.04
CA THR A 8 -0.72 -11.14 -0.34
C THR A 8 0.34 -12.17 0.08
N PRO A 9 -0.05 -13.40 0.42
CA PRO A 9 0.90 -14.50 0.55
C PRO A 9 1.58 -14.75 -0.79
N ALA A 10 2.90 -14.85 -0.75
CA ALA A 10 3.72 -15.14 -1.92
C ALA A 10 4.99 -15.87 -1.47
N PRO A 11 5.58 -16.71 -2.34
CA PRO A 11 6.86 -17.34 -2.07
C PRO A 11 7.94 -16.31 -1.73
N ALA A 12 8.87 -16.68 -0.85
CA ALA A 12 9.97 -15.80 -0.43
C ALA A 12 10.95 -15.51 -1.57
N ASP A 13 11.03 -16.40 -2.56
CA ASP A 13 11.92 -16.34 -3.72
C ASP A 13 11.30 -15.67 -4.96
N ALA A 14 10.02 -15.27 -4.92
CA ALA A 14 9.39 -14.54 -6.01
C ALA A 14 9.97 -13.11 -6.12
N GLU A 15 10.27 -12.61 -7.31
CA GLU A 15 10.73 -11.23 -7.51
C GLU A 15 9.61 -10.32 -8.01
N SER A 16 8.66 -10.90 -8.75
CA SER A 16 7.45 -10.25 -9.26
C SER A 16 6.21 -11.11 -9.00
N VAL A 17 5.02 -10.50 -9.10
CA VAL A 17 3.75 -11.24 -9.16
C VAL A 17 3.71 -12.27 -10.31
N ASP A 18 4.47 -12.05 -11.38
CA ASP A 18 4.60 -12.98 -12.51
C ASP A 18 5.33 -14.28 -12.14
N ASP A 19 6.10 -14.29 -11.05
CA ASP A 19 6.79 -15.49 -10.56
C ASP A 19 5.89 -16.37 -9.69
N ILE A 20 4.67 -15.93 -9.40
CA ILE A 20 3.70 -16.70 -8.61
C ILE A 20 3.14 -17.82 -9.51
N PRO A 21 3.31 -19.12 -9.13
CA PRO A 21 2.89 -20.23 -9.97
C PRO A 21 1.40 -20.18 -10.32
N GLU A 22 1.07 -20.41 -11.60
CA GLU A 22 -0.32 -20.63 -12.02
C GLU A 22 -0.83 -21.95 -11.42
N GLY A 23 -1.71 -21.86 -10.42
CA GLY A 23 -2.22 -23.00 -9.66
C GLY A 23 -3.41 -22.61 -8.78
N PRO A 24 -3.87 -23.48 -7.84
CA PRO A 24 -4.79 -23.00 -6.81
C PRO A 24 -4.13 -21.80 -6.13
N GLY A 25 -4.83 -20.66 -6.14
CA GLY A 25 -4.27 -19.36 -5.72
C GLY A 25 -3.68 -19.40 -4.30
N PRO A 26 -2.91 -18.36 -3.92
CA PRO A 26 -2.15 -18.35 -2.68
C PRO A 26 -3.01 -18.77 -1.47
N GLU A 27 -2.37 -19.48 -0.54
CA GLU A 27 -3.00 -19.85 0.72
C GLU A 27 -3.58 -18.59 1.38
N PRO A 28 -4.74 -18.67 2.04
CA PRO A 28 -5.27 -17.53 2.78
C PRO A 28 -4.28 -17.06 3.86
N ILE A 29 -4.28 -15.75 4.14
CA ILE A 29 -3.45 -15.12 5.18
C ILE A 29 -3.78 -15.72 6.55
N ALA A 30 -5.05 -15.58 6.96
CA ALA A 30 -5.55 -16.03 8.24
C ALA A 30 -7.09 -15.90 8.29
N PRO A 31 -7.74 -16.56 9.26
CA PRO A 31 -9.10 -16.19 9.65
C PRO A 31 -9.19 -14.71 10.04
N LEU A 32 -10.30 -14.04 9.70
CA LEU A 32 -10.47 -12.60 9.90
C LEU A 32 -10.21 -12.16 11.35
N SER A 33 -10.69 -12.94 12.33
CA SER A 33 -10.50 -12.66 13.75
C SER A 33 -9.03 -12.68 14.17
N ARG A 34 -8.22 -13.60 13.63
CA ARG A 34 -6.79 -13.70 13.91
C ARG A 34 -6.01 -12.57 13.23
N LEU A 35 -6.38 -12.22 11.99
CA LEU A 35 -5.78 -11.08 11.28
C LEU A 35 -6.00 -9.78 12.05
N LEU A 36 -7.24 -9.49 12.46
CA LEU A 36 -7.56 -8.29 13.24
C LEU A 36 -6.86 -8.26 14.61
N ALA A 37 -6.72 -9.40 15.27
CA ALA A 37 -5.97 -9.49 16.53
C ALA A 37 -4.48 -9.13 16.33
N ALA A 38 -3.84 -9.70 15.31
CA ALA A 38 -2.44 -9.40 14.98
C ALA A 38 -2.23 -7.92 14.61
N LEU A 39 -3.14 -7.33 13.81
CA LEU A 39 -3.07 -5.91 13.47
C LEU A 39 -3.23 -5.01 14.70
N ARG A 40 -4.16 -5.31 15.61
CA ARG A 40 -4.35 -4.53 16.84
C ARG A 40 -3.13 -4.59 17.77
N GLU A 41 -2.48 -5.75 17.84
CA GLU A 41 -1.27 -5.93 18.64
C GLU A 41 -0.08 -5.15 18.04
N ALA A 42 0.12 -5.26 16.73
CA ALA A 42 1.26 -4.64 16.06
C ALA A 42 1.10 -3.13 15.78
N PHE A 43 -0.15 -2.68 15.60
CA PHE A 43 -0.53 -1.30 15.29
C PHE A 43 -1.64 -0.81 16.24
N PRO A 44 -1.34 -0.54 17.53
CA PRO A 44 -2.35 -0.11 18.50
C PRO A 44 -3.07 1.20 18.15
N ALA A 45 -2.47 2.03 17.30
CA ALA A 45 -3.04 3.28 16.80
C ALA A 45 -4.00 3.10 15.61
N ALA A 46 -4.11 1.89 15.05
CA ALA A 46 -5.02 1.62 13.95
C ALA A 46 -6.48 1.61 14.43
N ASP A 47 -7.34 2.36 13.75
CA ASP A 47 -8.78 2.19 13.86
C ASP A 47 -9.21 0.96 13.06
N LEU A 48 -9.67 -0.06 13.80
CA LEU A 48 -10.18 -1.33 13.27
C LEU A 48 -11.57 -1.62 13.89
N SER A 49 -12.37 -0.57 14.08
CA SER A 49 -13.75 -0.66 14.57
C SER A 49 -14.67 -1.34 13.56
N ASP A 50 -14.45 -1.11 12.27
CA ASP A 50 -15.01 -1.90 11.17
C ASP A 50 -14.10 -3.10 10.88
N PRO A 51 -14.60 -4.36 10.92
CA PRO A 51 -13.77 -5.52 10.63
C PRO A 51 -13.34 -5.65 9.17
N ALA A 52 -14.05 -5.02 8.22
CA ALA A 52 -13.73 -5.08 6.79
C ALA A 52 -12.87 -3.90 6.32
N TRP A 53 -12.72 -2.87 7.17
CA TRP A 53 -12.03 -1.63 6.82
C TRP A 53 -11.26 -1.03 8.00
N GLY A 54 -10.02 -0.62 7.76
CA GLY A 54 -9.18 -0.01 8.79
C GLY A 54 -8.57 1.32 8.37
N TYR A 55 -8.08 2.05 9.37
CA TYR A 55 -7.31 3.28 9.15
C TYR A 55 -6.09 3.33 10.08
N LEU A 56 -4.93 3.66 9.53
CA LEU A 56 -3.72 3.95 10.29
C LEU A 56 -3.13 5.28 9.83
N ARG A 57 -2.66 6.10 10.76
CA ARG A 57 -2.05 7.40 10.46
C ARG A 57 -0.80 7.59 11.31
N ASP A 58 0.16 8.28 10.74
CA ASP A 58 1.32 8.80 11.43
C ASP A 58 1.40 10.30 11.12
N GLU A 59 1.04 11.12 12.11
CA GLU A 59 1.03 12.56 11.96
C GLU A 59 2.45 13.15 11.89
N GLU A 60 3.43 12.48 12.49
CA GLU A 60 4.83 12.94 12.48
C GLU A 60 5.45 12.75 11.10
N GLN A 61 5.19 11.61 10.47
CA GLN A 61 5.65 11.31 9.11
C GLN A 61 4.70 11.80 8.01
N GLY A 62 3.53 12.32 8.39
CA GLY A 62 2.58 12.95 7.48
C GLY A 62 1.92 11.99 6.49
N TRP A 63 1.76 10.71 6.85
CA TRP A 63 1.08 9.71 6.01
C TRP A 63 -0.17 9.15 6.69
N GLY A 64 -1.11 8.71 5.85
CA GLY A 64 -2.31 7.99 6.24
C GLY A 64 -2.57 6.83 5.30
N MET A 65 -3.06 5.73 5.85
CA MET A 65 -3.28 4.49 5.14
C MET A 65 -4.66 3.92 5.48
N GLU A 66 -5.42 3.60 4.44
CA GLU A 66 -6.67 2.85 4.57
C GLU A 66 -6.38 1.38 4.30
N LEU A 67 -6.93 0.49 5.13
CA LEU A 67 -6.80 -0.95 5.02
C LEU A 67 -8.12 -1.53 4.54
N ASN A 68 -8.18 -1.94 3.28
CA ASN A 68 -9.33 -2.66 2.73
C ASN A 68 -9.09 -4.17 2.93
N ILE A 69 -9.69 -4.71 3.99
CA ILE A 69 -9.59 -6.11 4.41
C ILE A 69 -10.68 -6.95 3.72
N GLY A 70 -11.86 -6.36 3.53
CA GLY A 70 -13.03 -7.03 3.01
C GLY A 70 -13.68 -7.97 4.02
N THR A 71 -14.71 -8.70 3.57
CA THR A 71 -15.55 -9.57 4.44
C THR A 71 -15.27 -11.05 4.26
N ALA A 72 -14.24 -11.42 3.47
CA ALA A 72 -13.89 -12.82 3.23
C ALA A 72 -13.25 -13.44 4.47
N ASP A 73 -13.64 -14.68 4.79
CA ASP A 73 -13.05 -15.46 5.88
C ASP A 73 -12.80 -16.90 5.40
N PRO A 74 -11.54 -17.37 5.30
CA PRO A 74 -10.31 -16.65 5.67
C PRO A 74 -9.95 -15.52 4.69
N VAL A 75 -9.27 -14.49 5.21
CA VAL A 75 -8.79 -13.34 4.44
C VAL A 75 -7.66 -13.80 3.53
N ARG A 76 -7.67 -13.36 2.26
CA ARG A 76 -6.69 -13.78 1.23
C ARG A 76 -5.72 -12.68 0.85
N SER A 77 -6.15 -11.43 0.96
CA SER A 77 -5.33 -10.26 0.68
C SER A 77 -5.87 -9.07 1.46
N VAL A 78 -5.02 -8.05 1.62
CA VAL A 78 -5.42 -6.74 2.14
C VAL A 78 -4.92 -5.70 1.16
N MET A 79 -5.80 -4.81 0.70
CA MET A 79 -5.42 -3.69 -0.15
C MET A 79 -5.17 -2.47 0.73
N LEU A 80 -4.02 -1.83 0.57
CA LEU A 80 -3.63 -0.64 1.29
C LEU A 80 -3.72 0.56 0.35
N HIS A 81 -4.40 1.62 0.81
CA HIS A 81 -4.47 2.89 0.09
C HIS A 81 -3.70 3.95 0.88
N VAL A 82 -2.45 4.17 0.52
CA VAL A 82 -1.54 5.09 1.20
C VAL A 82 -1.63 6.49 0.60
N ARG A 83 -1.63 7.51 1.44
CA ARG A 83 -1.64 8.92 1.05
C ARG A 83 -0.66 9.72 1.92
N GLY A 84 0.02 10.69 1.33
CA GLY A 84 0.90 11.61 2.05
C GLY A 84 2.37 11.22 1.99
N GLY A 85 3.05 11.26 3.14
CA GLY A 85 4.48 10.99 3.31
C GLY A 85 4.91 9.54 3.07
N ASP A 86 6.10 9.19 3.57
CA ASP A 86 6.72 7.87 3.39
C ASP A 86 6.15 6.85 4.39
N ALA A 87 5.39 5.88 3.88
CA ALA A 87 4.79 4.81 4.68
C ALA A 87 5.44 3.44 4.44
N VAL A 88 6.55 3.37 3.68
CA VAL A 88 7.14 2.10 3.22
C VAL A 88 7.47 1.17 4.39
N SER A 89 8.10 1.68 5.45
CA SER A 89 8.43 0.89 6.63
C SER A 89 7.19 0.35 7.35
N ALA A 90 6.10 1.11 7.39
CA ALA A 90 4.84 0.67 8.01
C ALA A 90 4.15 -0.42 7.18
N VAL A 91 4.17 -0.29 5.86
CA VAL A 91 3.66 -1.29 4.91
C VAL A 91 4.44 -2.60 5.04
N LEU A 92 5.78 -2.54 5.04
CA LEU A 92 6.64 -3.73 5.17
C LEU A 92 6.44 -4.43 6.51
N ARG A 93 6.37 -3.67 7.61
CA ARG A 93 6.04 -4.22 8.93
C ARG A 93 4.67 -4.90 8.94
N MET A 94 3.67 -4.33 8.26
CA MET A 94 2.34 -4.93 8.19
C MET A 94 2.37 -6.24 7.39
N ALA A 95 3.10 -6.27 6.28
CA ALA A 95 3.33 -7.48 5.51
C ALA A 95 3.98 -8.57 6.37
N GLU A 96 5.03 -8.23 7.13
CA GLU A 96 5.72 -9.15 8.04
C GLU A 96 4.77 -9.73 9.11
N VAL A 97 4.01 -8.87 9.80
CA VAL A 97 3.04 -9.27 10.83
C VAL A 97 1.99 -10.23 10.28
N LEU A 98 1.59 -10.04 9.02
CA LEU A 98 0.60 -10.88 8.35
C LEU A 98 1.21 -12.08 7.62
N GLY A 99 2.54 -12.27 7.65
CA GLY A 99 3.21 -13.34 6.90
C GLY A 99 3.01 -13.22 5.38
N CYS A 100 2.89 -11.98 4.89
CA CYS A 100 2.61 -11.64 3.51
C CYS A 100 3.82 -10.93 2.88
N ARG A 101 3.70 -10.66 1.58
CA ARG A 101 4.54 -9.72 0.86
C ARG A 101 3.72 -8.57 0.34
N ALA A 102 4.36 -7.42 0.19
CA ALA A 102 3.75 -6.19 -0.28
C ALA A 102 4.08 -5.98 -1.76
N VAL A 103 3.06 -5.82 -2.60
CA VAL A 103 3.21 -5.58 -4.04
C VAL A 103 2.80 -4.14 -4.33
N ASP A 104 3.71 -3.38 -4.96
CA ASP A 104 3.38 -2.08 -5.52
C ASP A 104 2.45 -2.26 -6.73
N CYS A 105 1.21 -1.81 -6.65
CA CYS A 105 0.25 -1.98 -7.74
C CYS A 105 0.55 -1.10 -8.97
N SER A 106 1.46 -0.11 -8.85
CA SER A 106 1.89 0.73 -9.96
C SER A 106 2.99 0.10 -10.82
N THR A 107 3.84 -0.74 -10.22
CA THR A 107 4.93 -1.42 -10.94
C THR A 107 4.71 -2.93 -11.09
N GLY A 108 3.97 -3.55 -10.18
CA GLY A 108 3.82 -5.01 -10.06
C GLY A 108 4.94 -5.68 -9.25
N ASP A 109 5.92 -4.91 -8.78
CA ASP A 109 7.07 -5.44 -8.05
C ASP A 109 6.76 -5.59 -6.56
N PHE A 110 7.47 -6.51 -5.91
CA PHE A 110 7.45 -6.58 -4.45
C PHE A 110 8.26 -5.45 -3.84
N LEU A 111 7.69 -4.81 -2.82
CA LEU A 111 8.45 -3.91 -1.96
C LEU A 111 9.50 -4.71 -1.19
N ARG A 112 10.69 -4.13 -1.13
CA ARG A 112 11.83 -4.65 -0.40
C ARG A 112 12.24 -3.62 0.66
N GLY A 113 12.82 -4.08 1.78
CA GLY A 113 13.31 -3.22 2.86
C GLY A 113 14.51 -2.37 2.42
N GLU A 114 15.07 -1.57 3.34
CA GLU A 114 16.13 -0.57 3.12
C GLU A 114 17.45 -1.10 2.48
N ASP A 115 17.52 -2.37 2.07
CA ASP A 115 18.56 -2.90 1.19
C ASP A 115 18.18 -2.86 -0.31
N ASP A 116 17.04 -2.26 -0.70
CA ASP A 116 16.60 -2.19 -2.10
C ASP A 116 15.96 -0.83 -2.47
N ASP A 117 16.75 -0.01 -3.16
CA ASP A 117 16.49 1.39 -3.49
C ASP A 117 15.46 1.62 -4.63
N GLY A 118 14.76 0.58 -5.09
CA GLY A 118 14.06 0.60 -6.40
C GLY A 118 12.63 1.12 -6.39
N GLY A 119 11.79 0.67 -5.45
CA GLY A 119 10.33 0.88 -5.51
C GLY A 119 9.88 2.31 -5.17
N TRP A 120 10.34 2.85 -4.03
CA TRP A 120 9.97 4.19 -3.56
C TRP A 120 10.48 5.30 -4.47
N LYS A 121 11.70 5.15 -5.00
CA LYS A 121 12.30 6.10 -5.96
C LYS A 121 11.47 6.18 -7.24
N SER A 122 10.98 5.04 -7.72
CA SER A 122 10.14 4.96 -8.93
C SER A 122 8.77 5.64 -8.75
N PHE A 123 8.14 5.48 -7.58
CA PHE A 123 6.89 6.20 -7.25
C PHE A 123 7.12 7.71 -7.08
N GLN A 124 8.23 8.13 -6.45
CA GLN A 124 8.62 9.54 -6.35
C GLN A 124 8.84 10.17 -7.73
N ASP A 125 9.54 9.47 -8.63
CA ASP A 125 9.78 9.93 -10.01
C ASP A 125 8.46 10.05 -10.81
N TYR A 126 7.52 9.13 -10.63
CA TYR A 126 6.18 9.23 -11.22
C TYR A 126 5.40 10.43 -10.67
N ARG A 127 5.35 10.60 -9.35
CA ARG A 127 4.66 11.72 -8.68
C ARG A 127 5.21 13.06 -9.18
N ASP A 128 6.53 13.20 -9.20
CA ASP A 128 7.19 14.45 -9.57
C ASP A 128 6.96 14.76 -11.06
N ARG A 129 6.87 13.75 -11.92
CA ARG A 129 6.48 13.91 -13.33
C ARG A 129 5.03 14.36 -13.52
N VAL A 130 4.09 13.87 -12.71
CA VAL A 130 2.66 14.21 -12.81
C VAL A 130 2.39 15.62 -12.27
N LEU A 131 3.05 16.02 -11.19
CA LEU A 131 2.91 17.37 -10.61
C LEU A 131 3.51 18.48 -11.50
N LEU A 132 4.46 18.15 -12.36
CA LEU A 132 5.03 19.08 -13.35
C LEU A 132 4.15 19.28 -14.61
N GLN A 133 3.05 18.54 -14.78
CA GLN A 133 2.17 18.67 -15.96
C GLN A 133 0.91 19.51 -15.74
N VAL A 134 0.73 20.10 -14.56
CA VAL A 134 -0.37 21.04 -14.30
C VAL A 134 0.21 22.41 -14.00
N SER A 135 0.55 23.16 -15.04
CA SER A 135 0.53 24.62 -15.00
C SER A 135 -0.75 25.10 -15.71
N PRO A 136 -1.59 25.92 -15.06
CA PRO A 136 -2.83 26.39 -15.65
C PRO A 136 -2.55 27.30 -16.84
N GLU A 137 -3.33 27.08 -17.90
CA GLU A 137 -3.47 27.96 -19.05
C GLU A 137 -3.64 29.41 -18.61
N GLY A 138 -2.93 30.30 -19.29
CA GLY A 138 -2.92 31.73 -19.03
C GLY A 138 -4.32 32.32 -19.21
N ASP A 139 -4.81 32.92 -18.14
CA ASP A 139 -5.96 33.83 -18.17
C ASP A 139 -5.53 35.10 -18.94
N GLU A 140 -6.07 35.29 -20.13
CA GLU A 140 -6.09 36.59 -20.82
C GLU A 140 -7.01 37.54 -20.06
N PRO A 141 -6.67 38.83 -19.96
CA PRO A 141 -7.70 39.79 -20.32
C PRO A 141 -7.21 40.90 -21.25
N SER A 142 -8.02 41.06 -22.29
CA SER A 142 -8.27 42.23 -23.13
C SER A 142 -8.39 43.56 -22.34
N ALA A 143 -7.74 44.63 -22.84
CA ALA A 143 -8.38 45.89 -23.31
C ALA A 143 -7.42 47.12 -23.34
N ALA A 144 -7.50 47.86 -24.46
CA ALA A 144 -7.39 49.32 -24.69
C ALA A 144 -6.38 50.17 -23.88
N SER A 145 -5.55 51.05 -24.46
CA SER A 145 -5.77 52.04 -25.54
C SER A 145 -4.45 52.46 -26.20
#